data_AF-A0A3L7UWN9-F1
#
_entry.id   AF-A0A3L7UWN9-F1
#
_cell.length_a   1.000
_cell.length_b   1.000
_cell.length_c   1.000
_cell.angle_alpha   90.00
_cell.angle_beta   90.00
_cell.angle_gamma   90.00
#
_symmetry.space_group_name_H-M   'P 1'
#
loop_
_entity.id
_entity.type
_entity.pdbx_description
1 polymer ?
#
loop_
_entity_poly.entity_id
_entity_poly.type
_entity_poly.pdbx_seq_one_letter_code
_entity_poly.pdbx_strand_id
1 'polypeptide(L)'
;MLGSRNLWLSILALLLWNAPLAAQSRQAPPGMFKDLDDEILGDALVIHGKQLFIDDYLIGDLQGVQKKLNQPTKHPRNPVLIQDQPWEETGPGFGTVIFDKDGGLFKLWYEVQSQTKGPAKTGIPRLCYATSKDGIAWQKPLIDVKRGTNFVSPPRIRHFMIVGLFKDDHERDSERRYKMHYVCSPDGSEEGSINLPQYMRSLRTSVGWSPDGIHWTAASETPQIPFSDSPSCPFWDTKINRYVSYLRYGPPNTRKVTRIESEDFIHWSPKVTVIRPGNLDGPLATQFYQTSMFPYEGHYIGLITRVCPEILAVLSFCGVAS
;
A
#
# COMPACT_ATOMS: atom_id res chain seq x y z
N MET A 1 5.58 11.52 -79.86
CA MET A 1 5.91 12.41 -78.72
C MET A 1 5.35 11.76 -77.46
N LEU A 2 6.16 10.93 -76.80
CA LEU A 2 5.86 10.35 -75.48
C LEU A 2 6.78 11.03 -74.47
N GLY A 3 6.21 11.69 -73.47
CA GLY A 3 6.94 12.32 -72.39
C GLY A 3 6.32 11.93 -71.05
N SER A 4 7.17 11.86 -70.02
CA SER A 4 6.85 11.71 -68.59
C SER A 4 6.31 10.36 -68.11
N ARG A 5 7.20 9.38 -67.97
CA ARG A 5 7.08 8.28 -67.00
C ARG A 5 8.46 7.62 -66.88
N ASN A 6 9.32 8.11 -65.98
CA ASN A 6 10.53 7.42 -65.47
C ASN A 6 11.35 8.36 -64.55
N LEU A 7 10.76 8.84 -63.45
CA LEU A 7 11.52 9.61 -62.45
C LEU A 7 11.25 9.22 -60.98
N TRP A 8 10.70 8.02 -60.74
CA TRP A 8 10.32 7.55 -59.40
C TRP A 8 10.91 6.19 -59.00
N LEU A 9 11.89 5.65 -59.74
CA LEU A 9 12.55 4.39 -59.39
C LEU A 9 14.02 4.55 -58.95
N SER A 10 14.62 5.72 -59.13
CA SER A 10 16.05 5.94 -58.80
C SER A 10 16.29 6.39 -57.34
N ILE A 11 15.26 6.85 -56.63
CA ILE A 11 15.41 7.38 -55.26
C ILE A 11 15.21 6.29 -54.19
N LEU A 12 14.49 5.21 -54.51
CA LEU A 12 14.29 4.08 -53.59
C LEU A 12 15.48 3.12 -53.50
N ALA A 13 16.40 3.13 -54.48
CA ALA A 13 17.60 2.28 -54.47
C ALA A 13 18.80 2.90 -53.73
N LEU A 14 18.78 4.21 -53.45
CA LEU A 14 19.88 4.91 -52.77
C LEU A 14 19.70 5.04 -51.25
N LEU A 15 18.53 4.70 -50.71
CA LEU A 15 18.24 4.75 -49.27
C LEU A 15 18.40 3.40 -48.54
N LEU A 16 18.79 2.33 -49.25
CA LEU A 16 19.09 1.02 -48.65
C LEU A 16 20.60 0.73 -48.49
N TRP A 17 21.48 1.68 -48.82
CA TRP A 17 22.93 1.50 -48.73
C TRP A 17 23.64 2.30 -47.64
N ASN A 18 22.90 2.97 -46.76
CA ASN A 18 23.42 3.51 -45.50
C ASN A 18 22.73 2.82 -44.33
N ALA A 19 22.84 1.48 -44.27
CA ALA A 19 22.85 0.84 -42.96
C ALA A 19 24.08 1.40 -42.22
N PRO A 20 23.95 1.92 -40.99
CA PRO A 20 25.11 2.28 -40.22
C PRO A 20 26.00 1.04 -40.16
N LEU A 21 27.24 1.20 -40.64
CA LEU A 21 28.34 0.27 -40.36
C LEU A 21 28.15 -0.19 -38.92
N ALA A 22 28.02 -1.50 -38.77
CA ALA A 22 27.80 -2.19 -37.52
C ALA A 22 28.25 -1.35 -36.32
N ALA A 23 27.32 -1.10 -35.40
CA ALA A 23 27.70 -1.18 -34.01
C ALA A 23 28.26 -2.60 -33.84
N GLN A 24 29.54 -2.80 -34.18
CA GLN A 24 30.31 -3.93 -33.75
C GLN A 24 30.15 -3.87 -32.24
N SER A 25 29.35 -4.80 -31.71
CA SER A 25 29.28 -5.01 -30.28
C SER A 25 30.74 -5.11 -29.84
N ARG A 26 31.24 -4.11 -29.09
CA ARG A 26 32.58 -4.19 -28.53
C ARG A 26 32.60 -5.53 -27.80
N GLN A 27 33.49 -6.43 -28.19
CA GLN A 27 33.65 -7.68 -27.44
C GLN A 27 33.99 -7.28 -26.01
N ALA A 28 33.10 -7.64 -25.09
CA ALA A 28 33.35 -7.52 -23.68
C ALA A 28 34.66 -8.27 -23.38
N PRO A 29 35.56 -7.73 -22.54
CA PRO A 29 36.75 -8.44 -22.10
C PRO A 29 36.42 -9.88 -21.64
N PRO A 30 37.32 -10.85 -21.88
CA PRO A 30 37.15 -12.21 -21.37
C PRO A 30 36.85 -12.20 -19.86
N GLY A 31 35.76 -12.85 -19.44
CA GLY A 31 35.31 -12.90 -18.03
C GLY A 31 34.08 -12.06 -17.70
N MET A 32 33.48 -11.35 -18.67
CA MET A 32 32.11 -10.85 -18.53
C MET A 32 31.12 -11.93 -18.98
N PHE A 33 30.07 -12.18 -18.18
CA PHE A 33 28.97 -13.12 -18.40
C PHE A 33 28.13 -12.80 -19.66
N LYS A 34 28.75 -12.79 -20.83
CA LYS A 34 28.08 -12.49 -22.09
C LYS A 34 27.20 -13.66 -22.55
N ASP A 35 27.56 -14.87 -22.13
CA ASP A 35 26.90 -16.12 -22.48
C ASP A 35 26.63 -16.92 -21.19
N LEU A 36 25.65 -16.48 -20.40
CA LEU A 36 24.97 -17.34 -19.44
C LEU A 36 23.91 -18.11 -20.23
N ASP A 37 24.20 -19.34 -20.62
CA ASP A 37 23.20 -20.26 -21.14
C ASP A 37 22.74 -21.24 -20.06
N ASP A 38 21.63 -21.94 -20.31
CA ASP A 38 21.02 -22.89 -19.37
C ASP A 38 21.98 -24.05 -19.02
N GLU A 39 22.96 -24.34 -19.90
CA GLU A 39 23.95 -25.40 -19.72
C GLU A 39 25.06 -24.98 -18.73
N ILE A 40 25.46 -23.69 -18.74
CA ILE A 40 26.43 -23.09 -17.81
C ILE A 40 25.78 -22.74 -16.46
N LEU A 41 24.51 -22.35 -16.45
CA LEU A 41 23.80 -22.00 -15.21
C LEU A 41 23.54 -23.24 -14.34
N GLY A 42 23.10 -24.36 -14.93
CA GLY A 42 22.64 -25.52 -14.17
C GLY A 42 21.64 -25.10 -13.07
N ASP A 43 21.92 -25.49 -11.83
CA ASP A 43 21.12 -25.12 -10.64
C ASP A 43 21.58 -23.80 -9.97
N ALA A 44 22.45 -23.02 -10.62
CA ALA A 44 23.00 -21.80 -10.02
C ALA A 44 21.91 -20.71 -9.86
N LEU A 45 21.78 -20.19 -8.64
CA LEU A 45 20.91 -19.06 -8.35
C LEU A 45 21.63 -17.75 -8.65
N VAL A 46 21.13 -17.00 -9.65
CA VAL A 46 21.60 -15.64 -9.93
C VAL A 46 21.00 -14.69 -8.90
N ILE A 47 21.84 -14.17 -8.01
CA ILE A 47 21.43 -13.24 -6.96
C ILE A 47 21.70 -11.79 -7.38
N HIS A 48 20.71 -10.93 -7.17
CA HIS A 48 20.82 -9.48 -7.40
C HIS A 48 20.46 -8.72 -6.13
N GLY A 49 21.23 -7.68 -5.80
CA GLY A 49 20.97 -6.82 -4.65
C GLY A 49 21.27 -7.48 -3.30
N LYS A 50 20.79 -6.85 -2.23
CA LYS A 50 20.99 -7.32 -0.86
C LYS A 50 20.15 -8.55 -0.58
N GLN A 51 20.74 -9.55 0.07
CA GLN A 51 20.07 -10.78 0.47
C GLN A 51 19.79 -10.76 1.97
N LEU A 52 18.56 -11.10 2.34
CA LEU A 52 18.14 -11.16 3.73
C LEU A 52 18.12 -12.63 4.17
N PHE A 53 18.77 -12.96 5.29
CA PHE A 53 18.74 -14.29 5.89
C PHE A 53 17.43 -14.55 6.67
N ILE A 54 16.29 -14.22 6.06
CA ILE A 54 14.95 -14.35 6.67
C ILE A 54 14.27 -15.70 6.36
N ASP A 55 14.69 -16.37 5.30
CA ASP A 55 14.28 -17.72 4.92
C ASP A 55 15.51 -18.63 4.69
N ASP A 56 15.30 -19.81 4.13
CA ASP A 56 16.38 -20.77 3.81
C ASP A 56 16.63 -20.90 2.30
N TYR A 57 16.01 -20.05 1.47
CA TYR A 57 16.06 -20.22 0.01
C TYR A 57 17.49 -20.14 -0.55
N LEU A 58 18.30 -19.22 -0.02
CA LEU A 58 19.71 -19.04 -0.43
C LEU A 58 20.71 -19.74 0.50
N ILE A 59 20.24 -20.41 1.55
CA ILE A 59 21.12 -20.97 2.58
C ILE A 59 21.41 -22.43 2.23
N GLY A 60 22.64 -22.70 1.81
CA GLY A 60 23.10 -24.08 1.55
C GLY A 60 23.35 -24.89 2.82
N ASP A 61 24.00 -24.28 3.83
CA ASP A 61 24.32 -24.92 5.11
C ASP A 61 24.51 -23.89 6.23
N LEU A 62 24.25 -24.29 7.49
CA LEU A 62 24.46 -23.48 8.71
C LEU A 62 25.21 -24.30 9.76
N GLN A 63 26.46 -23.93 10.06
CA GLN A 63 27.27 -24.58 11.08
C GLN A 63 27.61 -23.60 12.22
N GLY A 64 27.35 -24.02 13.46
CA GLY A 64 27.68 -23.22 14.64
C GLY A 64 26.88 -21.93 14.82
N VAL A 65 25.78 -21.76 14.07
CA VAL A 65 24.92 -20.57 14.10
C VAL A 65 23.44 -20.95 14.15
N GLN A 66 22.60 -20.03 14.64
CA GLN A 66 21.14 -20.21 14.66
C GLN A 66 20.45 -18.91 14.20
N LYS A 67 19.44 -19.03 13.34
CA LYS A 67 18.54 -17.92 13.00
C LYS A 67 17.62 -17.63 14.18
N LYS A 68 17.59 -16.38 14.62
CA LYS A 68 16.69 -15.91 15.69
C LYS A 68 15.93 -14.68 15.25
N LEU A 69 14.59 -14.77 15.27
CA LEU A 69 13.75 -13.60 15.11
C LEU A 69 13.81 -12.77 16.40
N ASN A 70 14.38 -11.58 16.31
CA ASN A 70 14.44 -10.64 17.43
C ASN A 70 13.04 -10.19 17.82
N GLN A 71 12.76 -10.22 19.12
CA GLN A 71 11.45 -9.82 19.65
C GLN A 71 11.42 -8.30 19.81
N PRO A 72 10.44 -7.60 19.19
CA PRO A 72 10.32 -6.16 19.37
C PRO A 72 9.93 -5.84 20.81
N THR A 73 10.61 -4.87 21.43
CA THR A 73 10.25 -4.34 22.74
C THR A 73 9.42 -3.07 22.59
N LYS A 74 8.36 -2.92 23.40
CA LYS A 74 7.60 -1.67 23.43
C LYS A 74 8.51 -0.52 23.84
N HIS A 75 8.39 0.61 23.17
CA HIS A 75 9.11 1.82 23.52
C HIS A 75 8.75 2.26 24.97
N PRO A 76 9.70 2.70 25.82
CA PRO A 76 9.42 3.04 27.22
C PRO A 76 8.44 4.21 27.40
N ARG A 77 8.32 5.09 26.39
CA ARG A 77 7.33 6.19 26.33
C ARG A 77 5.94 5.77 25.78
N ASN A 78 5.63 4.48 25.66
CA ASN A 78 4.31 4.04 25.18
C ASN A 78 3.22 4.35 26.24
N PRO A 79 2.07 4.99 25.88
CA PRO A 79 1.67 5.50 24.56
C PRO A 79 2.40 6.76 24.13
N VAL A 80 2.91 6.75 22.88
CA VAL A 80 3.64 7.88 22.28
C VAL A 80 2.71 8.93 21.68
N LEU A 81 1.43 8.60 21.52
CA LEU A 81 0.37 9.51 21.14
C LEU A 81 -0.80 9.30 22.10
N ILE A 82 -1.24 10.37 22.76
CA ILE A 82 -2.30 10.35 23.77
C ILE A 82 -3.45 11.27 23.36
N GLN A 83 -4.61 11.09 23.99
CA GLN A 83 -5.72 12.02 23.92
C GLN A 83 -5.41 13.23 24.81
N ASP A 84 -4.94 14.33 24.21
CA ASP A 84 -4.56 15.55 24.95
C ASP A 84 -5.13 16.83 24.32
N GLN A 85 -5.97 16.71 23.30
CA GLN A 85 -6.62 17.83 22.63
C GLN A 85 -8.14 17.78 22.76
N PRO A 86 -8.82 18.94 22.81
CA PRO A 86 -10.26 19.02 23.06
C PRO A 86 -11.14 18.43 21.95
N TRP A 87 -10.62 18.29 20.72
CA TRP A 87 -11.34 17.72 19.58
C TRP A 87 -11.26 16.19 19.51
N GLU A 88 -10.44 15.57 20.35
CA GLU A 88 -10.27 14.13 20.41
C GLU A 88 -11.30 13.57 21.39
N GLU A 89 -12.45 13.09 20.88
CA GLU A 89 -13.54 12.61 21.74
C GLU A 89 -13.27 11.19 22.27
N THR A 90 -12.88 10.27 21.39
CA THR A 90 -12.23 8.99 21.76
C THR A 90 -11.12 8.70 20.77
N GLY A 91 -9.94 8.37 21.26
CA GLY A 91 -8.78 8.07 20.41
C GLY A 91 -7.48 8.36 21.14
N PRO A 92 -6.33 8.31 20.45
CA PRO A 92 -6.18 7.98 19.03
C PRO A 92 -6.52 6.51 18.71
N GLY A 93 -7.17 6.28 17.56
CA GLY A 93 -7.48 4.96 17.01
C GLY A 93 -6.50 4.50 15.93
N PHE A 94 -7.01 3.90 14.85
CA PHE A 94 -6.19 3.53 13.68
C PHE A 94 -5.51 4.76 13.09
N GLY A 95 -4.31 4.60 12.53
CA GLY A 95 -3.61 5.67 11.85
C GLY A 95 -2.51 5.19 10.92
N THR A 96 -2.05 6.09 10.05
CA THR A 96 -0.95 5.85 9.11
C THR A 96 0.15 6.86 9.34
N VAL A 97 1.39 6.38 9.50
CA VAL A 97 2.59 7.21 9.61
C VAL A 97 3.37 7.14 8.31
N ILE A 98 3.79 8.30 7.80
CA ILE A 98 4.67 8.43 6.63
C ILE A 98 5.83 9.33 7.02
N PHE A 99 7.04 8.95 6.63
CA PHE A 99 8.17 9.88 6.66
C PHE A 99 8.22 10.66 5.34
N ASP A 100 7.90 11.95 5.40
CA ASP A 100 7.98 12.86 4.25
C ASP A 100 9.42 13.35 4.09
N LYS A 101 10.13 12.77 3.12
CA LYS A 101 11.53 13.07 2.85
C LYS A 101 11.77 14.54 2.46
N ASP A 102 10.80 15.17 1.78
CA ASP A 102 10.93 16.56 1.33
C ASP A 102 10.91 17.53 2.51
N GLY A 103 10.08 17.23 3.52
CA GLY A 103 9.93 18.05 4.72
C GLY A 103 10.81 17.61 5.89
N GLY A 104 11.43 16.43 5.83
CA GLY A 104 12.18 15.85 6.94
C GLY A 104 11.31 15.58 8.18
N LEU A 105 10.04 15.24 7.99
CA LEU A 105 9.06 15.07 9.06
C LEU A 105 8.30 13.76 8.92
N PHE A 106 8.05 13.11 10.06
CA PHE A 106 6.99 12.13 10.17
C PHE A 106 5.64 12.84 10.17
N LYS A 107 4.72 12.35 9.36
CA LYS A 107 3.33 12.79 9.27
C LYS A 107 2.43 11.64 9.67
N LEU A 108 1.45 11.93 10.51
CA LEU A 108 0.48 10.97 11.00
C LEU A 108 -0.92 11.44 10.68
N TRP A 109 -1.70 10.54 10.10
CA TRP A 109 -3.15 10.66 10.01
C TRP A 109 -3.76 9.62 10.94
N TYR A 110 -4.58 10.04 11.89
CA TYR A 110 -5.13 9.17 12.92
C TYR A 110 -6.62 9.40 13.13
N GLU A 111 -7.34 8.34 13.46
CA GLU A 111 -8.78 8.40 13.70
C GLU A 111 -9.10 8.77 15.15
N VAL A 112 -10.19 9.52 15.32
CA VAL A 112 -10.89 9.69 16.59
C VAL A 112 -12.37 9.39 16.40
N GLN A 113 -12.98 8.56 17.27
CA GLN A 113 -14.42 8.33 17.18
C GLN A 113 -15.19 9.48 17.82
N SER A 114 -16.27 9.88 17.16
CA SER A 114 -17.23 10.86 17.67
C SER A 114 -18.16 10.17 18.69
N GLN A 115 -18.25 10.70 19.91
CA GLN A 115 -19.16 10.26 20.97
C GLN A 115 -20.52 10.98 20.95
N THR A 116 -20.71 11.99 20.09
CA THR A 116 -21.95 12.78 20.03
C THR A 116 -23.22 11.93 19.97
N LYS A 117 -24.05 12.03 21.01
CA LYS A 117 -25.36 11.39 21.14
C LYS A 117 -26.44 12.26 20.47
N GLY A 118 -27.12 11.79 19.41
CA GLY A 118 -28.27 12.48 18.79
C GLY A 118 -28.65 11.90 17.41
N PRO A 119 -29.80 12.25 16.79
CA PRO A 119 -30.32 11.61 15.57
C PRO A 119 -29.46 11.77 14.29
N ALA A 120 -28.42 12.60 14.33
CA ALA A 120 -27.40 12.74 13.28
C ALA A 120 -26.16 11.87 13.55
N LYS A 121 -26.30 10.71 14.23
CA LYS A 121 -25.18 9.79 14.48
C LYS A 121 -24.76 9.18 13.16
N THR A 122 -23.48 9.21 12.89
CA THR A 122 -22.94 8.33 11.86
C THR A 122 -21.98 7.28 12.42
N GLY A 123 -21.54 7.38 13.69
CA GLY A 123 -20.51 6.48 14.23
C GLY A 123 -19.20 6.50 13.42
N ILE A 124 -19.09 7.46 12.48
CA ILE A 124 -17.99 7.57 11.53
C ILE A 124 -16.81 8.22 12.26
N PRO A 125 -15.62 7.60 12.23
CA PRO A 125 -14.41 8.21 12.76
C PRO A 125 -14.09 9.53 12.04
N ARG A 126 -13.60 10.54 12.77
CA ARG A 126 -12.97 11.72 12.16
C ARG A 126 -11.48 11.44 11.96
N LEU A 127 -10.94 11.94 10.86
CA LEU A 127 -9.51 11.86 10.56
C LEU A 127 -8.80 13.13 11.05
N CYS A 128 -7.77 12.96 11.85
CA CYS A 128 -6.93 13.99 12.44
C CYS A 128 -5.50 13.94 11.88
N TYR A 129 -4.74 15.03 12.07
CA TYR A 129 -3.37 15.15 11.57
C TYR A 129 -2.36 15.54 12.65
N ALA A 130 -1.19 14.91 12.64
CA ALA A 130 -0.07 15.23 13.53
C ALA A 130 1.28 15.13 12.78
N THR A 131 2.29 15.83 13.28
CA THR A 131 3.66 15.79 12.74
C THR A 131 4.68 15.51 13.82
N SER A 132 5.83 14.97 13.46
CA SER A 132 6.93 14.68 14.38
C SER A 132 8.27 14.75 13.65
N LYS A 133 9.33 15.11 14.38
CA LYS A 133 10.71 15.05 13.87
C LYS A 133 11.35 13.68 14.10
N ASP A 134 10.92 12.95 15.12
CA ASP A 134 11.51 11.68 15.57
C ASP A 134 10.54 10.49 15.47
N GLY A 135 9.27 10.73 15.10
CA GLY A 135 8.22 9.72 15.04
C GLY A 135 7.69 9.31 16.42
N ILE A 136 8.10 9.99 17.49
CA ILE A 136 7.74 9.64 18.88
C ILE A 136 7.10 10.83 19.59
N ALA A 137 7.67 12.02 19.50
CA ALA A 137 7.08 13.24 20.05
C ALA A 137 6.22 13.91 18.97
N TRP A 138 4.91 13.89 19.14
CA TRP A 138 3.94 14.36 18.15
C TRP A 138 3.45 15.78 18.47
N GLN A 139 3.38 16.61 17.43
CA GLN A 139 2.74 17.91 17.42
C GLN A 139 1.42 17.79 16.66
N LYS A 140 0.34 18.38 17.18
CA LYS A 140 -1.00 18.33 16.59
C LYS A 140 -1.41 19.73 16.10
N PRO A 141 -0.89 20.19 14.95
CA PRO A 141 -1.14 21.54 14.47
C PRO A 141 -2.61 21.74 14.09
N LEU A 142 -3.12 22.96 14.28
CA LEU A 142 -4.44 23.33 13.80
C LEU A 142 -4.41 23.47 12.28
N ILE A 143 -5.03 22.52 11.58
CA ILE A 143 -5.18 22.53 10.11
C ILE A 143 -6.57 22.97 9.66
N ASP A 144 -7.57 22.92 10.56
CA ASP A 144 -8.87 23.57 10.40
C ASP A 144 -8.94 24.75 11.38
N VAL A 145 -8.39 25.88 10.96
CA VAL A 145 -8.31 27.12 11.77
C VAL A 145 -9.70 27.61 12.17
N LYS A 146 -10.70 27.45 11.28
CA LYS A 146 -12.06 27.92 11.52
C LYS A 146 -12.72 27.15 12.67
N ARG A 147 -12.49 25.85 12.75
CA ARG A 147 -13.03 25.01 13.83
C ARG A 147 -12.10 24.90 15.04
N GLY A 148 -10.86 25.37 14.93
CA GLY A 148 -9.85 25.22 15.98
C GLY A 148 -9.50 23.75 16.20
N THR A 149 -9.41 22.96 15.13
CA THR A 149 -9.08 21.52 15.21
C THR A 149 -8.00 21.14 14.20
N ASN A 150 -7.52 19.90 14.31
CA ASN A 150 -6.64 19.30 13.31
C ASN A 150 -7.39 18.32 12.37
N PHE A 151 -8.69 18.54 12.14
CA PHE A 151 -9.47 17.66 11.28
C PHE A 151 -9.04 17.79 9.82
N VAL A 152 -8.75 16.64 9.22
CA VAL A 152 -8.51 16.48 7.79
C VAL A 152 -9.85 16.65 7.08
N SER A 153 -9.84 17.28 5.90
CA SER A 153 -11.03 17.45 5.07
C SER A 153 -11.26 16.18 4.25
N PRO A 154 -12.24 15.32 4.60
CA PRO A 154 -12.47 14.07 3.89
C PRO A 154 -13.10 14.35 2.51
N PRO A 155 -13.04 13.39 1.57
CA PRO A 155 -13.82 13.47 0.36
C PRO A 155 -15.32 13.60 0.68
N ARG A 156 -16.06 14.32 -0.17
CA ARG A 156 -17.52 14.50 -0.04
C ARG A 156 -18.27 13.22 -0.44
N ILE A 157 -18.20 12.21 0.42
CA ILE A 157 -18.85 10.90 0.25
C ILE A 157 -19.52 10.46 1.55
N ARG A 158 -20.57 9.64 1.47
CA ARG A 158 -21.21 9.08 2.67
C ARG A 158 -20.40 7.90 3.22
N HIS A 159 -20.46 7.73 4.55
CA HIS A 159 -19.77 6.68 5.29
C HIS A 159 -18.25 6.62 5.06
N PHE A 160 -17.55 7.76 5.16
CA PHE A 160 -16.10 7.82 4.97
C PHE A 160 -15.34 7.20 6.16
N MET A 161 -14.64 6.08 5.94
CA MET A 161 -13.69 5.50 6.91
C MET A 161 -12.37 5.23 6.22
N ILE A 162 -11.24 5.67 6.78
CA ILE A 162 -9.96 5.47 6.13
C ILE A 162 -9.49 4.01 6.29
N VAL A 163 -8.93 3.46 5.22
CA VAL A 163 -8.36 2.12 5.20
C VAL A 163 -6.83 2.20 5.10
N GLY A 164 -6.31 3.12 4.30
CA GLY A 164 -4.88 3.28 4.11
C GLY A 164 -4.54 4.51 3.30
N LEU A 165 -3.35 5.07 3.48
CA LEU A 165 -2.87 6.16 2.63
C LEU A 165 -1.35 6.08 2.44
N PHE A 166 -0.87 6.70 1.37
CA PHE A 166 0.56 6.90 1.14
C PHE A 166 0.81 8.18 0.33
N LYS A 167 2.06 8.63 0.33
CA LYS A 167 2.56 9.66 -0.58
C LYS A 167 3.20 8.95 -1.77
N ASP A 168 2.74 9.26 -2.96
CA ASP A 168 3.28 8.72 -4.20
C ASP A 168 4.33 9.66 -4.77
N ASP A 169 5.60 9.28 -4.61
CA ASP A 169 6.73 10.02 -5.16
C ASP A 169 6.86 9.86 -6.70
N HIS A 170 6.09 8.96 -7.32
CA HIS A 170 6.07 8.74 -8.78
C HIS A 170 4.93 9.45 -9.51
N GLU A 171 3.95 9.98 -8.77
CA GLU A 171 2.82 10.69 -9.36
C GLU A 171 3.27 12.01 -9.99
N ARG A 172 2.84 12.22 -11.24
CA ARG A 172 3.16 13.42 -12.02
C ARG A 172 2.12 14.51 -11.84
N ASP A 173 0.87 14.13 -11.57
CA ASP A 173 -0.21 15.07 -11.25
C ASP A 173 -0.08 15.52 -9.79
N SER A 174 0.28 16.79 -9.57
CA SER A 174 0.45 17.33 -8.21
C SER A 174 -0.82 17.26 -7.36
N GLU A 175 -2.00 17.21 -7.99
CA GLU A 175 -3.29 17.07 -7.30
C GLU A 175 -3.50 15.67 -6.73
N ARG A 176 -2.66 14.70 -7.13
CA ARG A 176 -2.78 13.29 -6.77
C ARG A 176 -1.62 12.74 -5.93
N ARG A 177 -0.75 13.60 -5.40
CA ARG A 177 0.48 13.18 -4.70
C ARG A 177 0.23 12.33 -3.47
N TYR A 178 -0.84 12.57 -2.73
CA TYR A 178 -1.30 11.68 -1.68
C TYR A 178 -2.46 10.86 -2.22
N LYS A 179 -2.44 9.57 -1.92
CA LYS A 179 -3.41 8.60 -2.39
C LYS A 179 -3.94 7.81 -1.20
N MET A 180 -5.23 7.52 -1.19
CA MET A 180 -5.88 6.79 -0.10
C MET A 180 -6.82 5.70 -0.59
N HIS A 181 -6.98 4.68 0.25
CA HIS A 181 -8.10 3.75 0.25
C HIS A 181 -9.05 4.15 1.39
N TYR A 182 -10.35 4.15 1.12
CA TYR A 182 -11.38 4.39 2.12
C TYR A 182 -12.59 3.48 1.88
N VAL A 183 -13.35 3.21 2.95
CA VAL A 183 -14.69 2.64 2.86
C VAL A 183 -15.69 3.78 2.66
N CYS A 184 -16.71 3.55 1.83
CA CYS A 184 -17.83 4.46 1.63
C CYS A 184 -19.14 3.72 1.35
N SER A 185 -20.24 4.47 1.37
CA SER A 185 -21.58 4.03 0.95
C SER A 185 -22.00 4.85 -0.27
N PRO A 186 -21.63 4.44 -1.50
CA PRO A 186 -21.84 5.25 -2.69
C PRO A 186 -23.32 5.35 -3.11
N ASP A 187 -24.15 4.37 -2.72
CA ASP A 187 -25.60 4.42 -2.92
C ASP A 187 -26.32 5.34 -1.91
N GLY A 188 -25.57 5.94 -1.00
CA GLY A 188 -26.07 6.87 -0.01
C GLY A 188 -26.74 6.22 1.20
N SER A 189 -26.69 4.88 1.33
CA SER A 189 -27.24 4.17 2.49
C SER A 189 -26.58 4.63 3.78
N GLU A 190 -27.39 4.78 4.84
CA GLU A 190 -26.93 5.20 6.16
C GLU A 190 -27.11 4.07 7.18
N GLU A 191 -26.26 4.04 8.19
CA GLU A 191 -26.39 3.06 9.27
C GLU A 191 -27.74 3.26 9.98
N GLY A 192 -28.54 2.20 10.06
CA GLY A 192 -29.88 2.25 10.63
C GLY A 192 -30.99 2.71 9.67
N SER A 193 -30.68 3.18 8.46
CA SER A 193 -31.71 3.46 7.43
C SER A 193 -32.25 2.19 6.77
N ILE A 194 -31.47 1.10 6.83
CA ILE A 194 -31.81 -0.25 6.37
C ILE A 194 -31.32 -1.28 7.39
N ASN A 195 -31.72 -2.54 7.24
CA ASN A 195 -31.23 -3.60 8.14
C ASN A 195 -29.69 -3.74 8.01
N LEU A 196 -29.04 -4.06 9.13
CA LEU A 196 -27.57 -4.14 9.22
C LEU A 196 -26.93 -5.04 8.15
N PRO A 197 -27.45 -6.24 7.83
CA PRO A 197 -26.90 -7.05 6.74
C PRO A 197 -26.95 -6.37 5.36
N GLN A 198 -28.03 -5.66 5.05
CA GLN A 198 -28.18 -4.93 3.79
C GLN A 198 -27.25 -3.71 3.74
N TYR A 199 -27.09 -3.01 4.86
CA TYR A 199 -26.14 -1.91 5.00
C TYR A 199 -24.69 -2.37 4.82
N MET A 200 -24.28 -3.46 5.47
CA MET A 200 -22.94 -4.02 5.27
C MET A 200 -22.67 -4.43 3.81
N ARG A 201 -23.72 -4.77 3.05
CA ARG A 201 -23.62 -5.07 1.60
C ARG A 201 -23.64 -3.82 0.71
N SER A 202 -24.05 -2.65 1.21
CA SER A 202 -23.97 -1.39 0.45
C SER A 202 -22.58 -0.77 0.51
N LEU A 203 -21.79 -1.10 1.54
CA LEU A 203 -20.43 -0.61 1.70
C LEU A 203 -19.51 -1.05 0.56
N ARG A 204 -18.59 -0.16 0.22
CA ARG A 204 -17.60 -0.33 -0.84
C ARG A 204 -16.25 0.20 -0.38
N THR A 205 -15.20 -0.28 -1.02
CA THR A 205 -13.86 0.29 -0.88
C THR A 205 -13.54 1.07 -2.14
N SER A 206 -13.10 2.29 -1.95
CA SER A 206 -12.83 3.26 -3.01
C SER A 206 -11.52 3.98 -2.76
N VAL A 207 -11.12 4.77 -3.76
CA VAL A 207 -9.86 5.52 -3.73
C VAL A 207 -10.12 7.01 -3.80
N GLY A 208 -9.20 7.76 -3.23
CA GLY A 208 -9.21 9.23 -3.28
C GLY A 208 -7.79 9.76 -3.26
N TRP A 209 -7.68 11.05 -3.52
CA TRP A 209 -6.38 11.71 -3.64
C TRP A 209 -6.38 13.12 -3.08
N SER A 210 -5.18 13.62 -2.81
CA SER A 210 -4.96 14.94 -2.24
C SER A 210 -3.60 15.50 -2.65
N PRO A 211 -3.47 16.81 -2.90
CA PRO A 211 -2.18 17.46 -3.13
C PRO A 211 -1.33 17.58 -1.85
N ASP A 212 -1.96 17.67 -0.68
CA ASP A 212 -1.33 18.03 0.60
C ASP A 212 -1.56 17.00 1.73
N GLY A 213 -2.40 15.99 1.48
CA GLY A 213 -2.80 15.00 2.47
C GLY A 213 -3.82 15.54 3.48
N ILE A 214 -4.32 16.77 3.32
CA ILE A 214 -5.27 17.44 4.21
C ILE A 214 -6.62 17.61 3.51
N HIS A 215 -6.62 17.95 2.22
CA HIS A 215 -7.83 18.20 1.43
C HIS A 215 -8.01 17.09 0.41
N TRP A 216 -9.00 16.23 0.64
CA TRP A 216 -9.16 15.01 -0.15
C TRP A 216 -10.34 15.08 -1.11
N THR A 217 -10.12 14.51 -2.30
CA THR A 217 -11.11 14.38 -3.37
C THR A 217 -11.35 12.89 -3.64
N ALA A 218 -12.61 12.51 -3.79
CA ALA A 218 -12.99 11.15 -4.17
C ALA A 218 -12.67 10.90 -5.65
N ALA A 219 -12.36 9.65 -6.00
CA ALA A 219 -12.46 9.23 -7.38
C ALA A 219 -13.89 9.42 -7.91
N SER A 220 -14.01 9.79 -9.19
CA SER A 220 -15.29 10.08 -9.83
C SER A 220 -16.18 8.83 -9.99
N GLU A 221 -15.56 7.68 -10.22
CA GLU A 221 -16.25 6.40 -10.25
C GLU A 221 -16.27 5.78 -8.85
N THR A 222 -17.20 4.90 -8.52
CA THR A 222 -17.15 4.06 -7.30
C THR A 222 -18.01 2.82 -7.54
N PRO A 223 -17.64 1.62 -7.06
CA PRO A 223 -16.41 1.26 -6.34
C PRO A 223 -15.23 0.93 -7.27
N GLN A 224 -14.00 1.08 -6.76
CA GLN A 224 -12.77 0.68 -7.45
C GLN A 224 -12.22 -0.65 -6.96
N ILE A 225 -12.46 -0.96 -5.69
CA ILE A 225 -11.81 -2.06 -4.98
C ILE A 225 -12.89 -3.03 -4.50
N PRO A 226 -12.73 -4.35 -4.69
CA PRO A 226 -13.67 -5.30 -4.13
C PRO A 226 -13.66 -5.18 -2.59
N PHE A 227 -14.84 -4.99 -1.99
CA PHE A 227 -15.03 -4.52 -0.60
C PHE A 227 -14.08 -5.16 0.42
N SER A 228 -13.41 -4.32 1.19
CA SER A 228 -12.61 -4.65 2.37
C SER A 228 -12.56 -3.45 3.31
N ASP A 229 -12.81 -3.72 4.58
CA ASP A 229 -12.82 -2.79 5.72
C ASP A 229 -11.55 -2.95 6.59
N SER A 230 -10.62 -3.84 6.23
CA SER A 230 -9.35 -3.98 6.95
C SER A 230 -8.38 -2.90 6.55
N PRO A 231 -7.76 -2.20 7.51
CA PRO A 231 -6.71 -1.28 7.18
C PRO A 231 -5.59 -1.90 6.33
N SER A 232 -5.15 -1.13 5.34
CA SER A 232 -4.20 -1.50 4.30
C SER A 232 -3.11 -0.43 4.21
N CYS A 233 -1.96 -0.79 3.66
CA CYS A 233 -0.91 0.17 3.32
C CYS A 233 -0.66 0.08 1.82
N PRO A 234 -1.41 0.82 0.97
CA PRO A 234 -1.12 0.86 -0.45
C PRO A 234 0.24 1.51 -0.69
N PHE A 235 0.95 1.05 -1.73
CA PHE A 235 2.23 1.64 -2.15
C PHE A 235 2.44 1.44 -3.65
N TRP A 236 3.34 2.23 -4.24
CA TRP A 236 3.86 1.98 -5.59
C TRP A 236 5.04 1.00 -5.53
N ASP A 237 4.96 -0.07 -6.31
CA ASP A 237 6.04 -1.04 -6.46
C ASP A 237 6.83 -0.78 -7.75
N THR A 238 8.07 -0.35 -7.58
CA THR A 238 8.98 -0.03 -8.69
C THR A 238 9.49 -1.26 -9.44
N LYS A 239 9.46 -2.46 -8.85
CA LYS A 239 9.93 -3.68 -9.51
C LYS A 239 8.98 -4.14 -10.61
N ILE A 240 7.69 -4.03 -10.33
CA ILE A 240 6.62 -4.47 -11.25
C ILE A 240 5.89 -3.30 -11.90
N ASN A 241 6.21 -2.06 -11.54
CA ASN A 241 5.57 -0.83 -12.00
C ASN A 241 4.05 -0.85 -11.82
N ARG A 242 3.62 -1.20 -10.61
CA ARG A 242 2.19 -1.26 -10.24
C ARG A 242 1.98 -0.73 -8.83
N TYR A 243 0.82 -0.16 -8.58
CA TYR A 243 0.30 0.02 -7.23
C TYR A 243 -0.06 -1.34 -6.64
N VAL A 244 0.29 -1.57 -5.38
CA VAL A 244 0.01 -2.81 -4.67
C VAL A 244 -0.69 -2.47 -3.35
N SER A 245 -1.68 -3.28 -2.99
CA SER A 245 -2.32 -3.20 -1.68
C SER A 245 -2.63 -4.58 -1.13
N TYR A 246 -2.51 -4.71 0.18
CA TYR A 246 -2.82 -5.93 0.93
C TYR A 246 -4.02 -5.70 1.83
N LEU A 247 -5.00 -6.58 1.74
CA LEU A 247 -6.30 -6.43 2.38
C LEU A 247 -6.94 -7.80 2.64
N ARG A 248 -8.01 -7.85 3.44
CA ARG A 248 -8.71 -9.11 3.71
C ARG A 248 -9.56 -9.59 2.52
N TYR A 249 -9.54 -10.90 2.30
CA TYR A 249 -10.43 -11.54 1.33
C TYR A 249 -11.90 -11.34 1.74
N GLY A 250 -12.78 -11.11 0.76
CA GLY A 250 -14.23 -10.99 0.95
C GLY A 250 -14.91 -10.32 -0.25
N PRO A 251 -16.25 -10.27 -0.31
CA PRO A 251 -17.21 -10.79 0.69
C PRO A 251 -17.57 -12.29 0.54
N PRO A 252 -17.96 -13.00 1.62
CA PRO A 252 -17.90 -12.56 3.02
C PRO A 252 -16.44 -12.42 3.48
N ASN A 253 -16.20 -11.50 4.41
CA ASN A 253 -14.85 -11.25 4.91
C ASN A 253 -14.28 -12.50 5.58
N THR A 254 -13.21 -13.05 5.01
CA THR A 254 -12.45 -14.14 5.59
C THR A 254 -11.08 -13.62 6.04
N ARG A 255 -10.48 -14.24 7.06
CA ARG A 255 -9.19 -13.84 7.62
C ARG A 255 -7.99 -14.26 6.77
N LYS A 256 -8.17 -14.27 5.45
CA LYS A 256 -7.11 -14.50 4.48
C LYS A 256 -6.56 -13.14 4.06
N VAL A 257 -5.23 -13.03 3.98
CA VAL A 257 -4.58 -11.83 3.42
C VAL A 257 -4.54 -11.99 1.91
N THR A 258 -4.95 -10.94 1.21
CA THR A 258 -4.99 -10.89 -0.25
C THR A 258 -4.18 -9.72 -0.76
N ARG A 259 -3.67 -9.86 -1.97
CA ARG A 259 -3.01 -8.84 -2.74
C ARG A 259 -3.91 -8.43 -3.90
N ILE A 260 -3.97 -7.13 -4.15
CA ILE A 260 -4.52 -6.53 -5.37
C ILE A 260 -3.49 -5.59 -5.99
N GLU A 261 -3.58 -5.41 -7.29
CA GLU A 261 -2.67 -4.57 -8.05
C GLU A 261 -3.43 -3.62 -8.98
N SER A 262 -2.83 -2.48 -9.29
CA SER A 262 -3.38 -1.50 -10.23
C SER A 262 -2.26 -0.78 -10.98
N GLU A 263 -2.50 -0.40 -12.22
CA GLU A 263 -1.56 0.42 -13.01
C GLU A 263 -1.80 1.92 -12.81
N ASP A 264 -3.02 2.32 -12.43
CA ASP A 264 -3.48 3.71 -12.40
C ASP A 264 -4.12 4.15 -11.07
N PHE A 265 -4.10 3.25 -10.08
CA PHE A 265 -4.73 3.41 -8.76
C PHE A 265 -6.27 3.43 -8.77
N ILE A 266 -6.90 3.27 -9.93
CA ILE A 266 -8.37 3.31 -10.10
C ILE A 266 -8.88 1.91 -10.42
N HIS A 267 -8.26 1.21 -11.37
CA HIS A 267 -8.67 -0.11 -11.80
C HIS A 267 -7.82 -1.16 -11.11
N TRP A 268 -8.42 -1.90 -10.18
CA TRP A 268 -7.74 -2.90 -9.37
C TRP A 268 -8.05 -4.32 -9.82
N SER A 269 -7.03 -5.18 -9.76
CA SER A 269 -7.17 -6.60 -10.03
C SER A 269 -8.11 -7.28 -9.03
N PRO A 270 -8.65 -8.47 -9.38
CA PRO A 270 -9.27 -9.35 -8.40
C PRO A 270 -8.31 -9.69 -7.23
N LYS A 271 -8.88 -10.06 -6.09
CA LYS A 271 -8.12 -10.43 -4.89
C LYS A 271 -7.42 -11.78 -5.07
N VAL A 272 -6.10 -11.79 -5.00
CA VAL A 272 -5.30 -13.03 -4.95
C VAL A 272 -4.91 -13.32 -3.52
N THR A 273 -5.25 -14.50 -3.00
CA THR A 273 -4.88 -14.87 -1.63
C THR A 273 -3.39 -15.20 -1.52
N VAL A 274 -2.67 -14.47 -0.68
CA VAL A 274 -1.22 -14.62 -0.46
C VAL A 274 -0.90 -15.27 0.89
N ILE A 275 -1.73 -15.08 1.92
CA ILE A 275 -1.55 -15.72 3.23
C ILE A 275 -2.88 -16.30 3.69
N ARG A 276 -2.84 -17.55 4.16
CA ARG A 276 -3.98 -18.28 4.72
C ARG A 276 -3.62 -18.75 6.14
N PRO A 277 -4.58 -18.80 7.08
CA PRO A 277 -4.36 -19.46 8.35
C PRO A 277 -3.89 -20.91 8.13
N GLY A 278 -2.82 -21.31 8.80
CA GLY A 278 -2.25 -22.65 8.77
C GLY A 278 -2.62 -23.48 9.99
N ASN A 279 -2.04 -24.68 10.10
CA ASN A 279 -2.30 -25.60 11.22
C ASN A 279 -1.94 -24.99 12.59
N LEU A 280 -0.91 -24.13 12.64
CA LEU A 280 -0.49 -23.45 13.87
C LEU A 280 -1.47 -22.35 14.30
N ASP A 281 -2.31 -21.85 13.40
CA ASP A 281 -3.29 -20.80 13.69
C ASP A 281 -4.58 -21.36 14.30
N GLY A 282 -4.87 -22.64 14.07
CA GLY A 282 -6.08 -23.33 14.52
C GLY A 282 -6.29 -23.34 16.04
N PRO A 283 -5.28 -23.78 16.85
CA PRO A 283 -5.43 -23.88 18.30
C PRO A 283 -5.80 -22.55 19.00
N LEU A 284 -5.32 -21.42 18.47
CA LEU A 284 -5.62 -20.08 19.02
C LEU A 284 -6.78 -19.39 18.29
N ALA A 285 -7.45 -20.08 17.37
CA ALA A 285 -8.46 -19.53 16.46
C ALA A 285 -8.00 -18.21 15.80
N THR A 286 -6.71 -18.11 15.46
CA THR A 286 -6.04 -16.87 15.07
C THR A 286 -6.74 -16.23 13.86
N GLN A 287 -7.11 -14.95 14.01
CA GLN A 287 -7.75 -14.19 12.95
C GLN A 287 -6.80 -13.09 12.43
N PHE A 288 -6.31 -13.22 11.21
CA PHE A 288 -5.55 -12.14 10.54
C PHE A 288 -6.48 -10.96 10.25
N TYR A 289 -6.12 -9.77 10.72
CA TYR A 289 -6.97 -8.59 10.64
C TYR A 289 -6.38 -7.48 9.77
N GLN A 290 -5.28 -6.88 10.20
CA GLN A 290 -4.58 -5.83 9.46
C GLN A 290 -3.28 -6.37 8.91
N THR A 291 -2.84 -5.84 7.76
CA THR A 291 -1.57 -6.23 7.16
C THR A 291 -0.91 -5.01 6.54
N SER A 292 0.20 -4.59 7.14
CA SER A 292 1.05 -3.51 6.64
C SER A 292 2.26 -4.13 5.97
N MET A 293 2.22 -4.26 4.64
CA MET A 293 3.31 -4.80 3.82
C MET A 293 4.00 -3.67 3.07
N PHE A 294 5.32 -3.80 2.89
CA PHE A 294 6.13 -2.86 2.13
C PHE A 294 7.33 -3.58 1.50
N PRO A 295 7.86 -3.07 0.37
CA PRO A 295 9.06 -3.61 -0.23
C PRO A 295 10.29 -3.26 0.62
N TYR A 296 11.16 -4.23 0.84
CA TYR A 296 12.43 -4.03 1.53
C TYR A 296 13.49 -4.99 0.97
N GLU A 297 14.53 -4.41 0.35
CA GLU A 297 15.76 -5.13 -0.03
C GLU A 297 15.50 -6.44 -0.77
N GLY A 298 14.66 -6.40 -1.81
CA GLY A 298 14.36 -7.59 -2.61
C GLY A 298 13.05 -8.29 -2.25
N HIS A 299 12.55 -8.12 -1.03
CA HIS A 299 11.41 -8.86 -0.49
C HIS A 299 10.22 -7.95 -0.18
N TYR A 300 9.04 -8.56 0.05
CA TYR A 300 7.97 -7.90 0.78
C TYR A 300 8.03 -8.32 2.24
N ILE A 301 8.15 -7.33 3.13
CA ILE A 301 8.09 -7.54 4.57
C ILE A 301 6.83 -6.86 5.07
N GLY A 302 6.13 -7.51 6.00
CA GLY A 302 4.99 -6.88 6.62
C GLY A 302 4.70 -7.31 8.04
N LEU A 303 3.90 -6.49 8.70
CA LEU A 303 3.38 -6.70 10.03
C LEU A 303 1.90 -7.10 9.93
N ILE A 304 1.59 -8.26 10.49
CA ILE A 304 0.22 -8.77 10.54
C ILE A 304 -0.33 -8.62 11.96
N THR A 305 -1.44 -7.88 12.09
CA THR A 305 -2.20 -7.83 13.35
C THR A 305 -3.10 -9.06 13.42
N ARG A 306 -2.98 -9.79 14.53
CA ARG A 306 -3.76 -10.99 14.83
C ARG A 306 -4.73 -10.73 15.97
N VAL A 307 -5.97 -11.16 15.80
CA VAL A 307 -6.96 -11.21 16.89
C VAL A 307 -7.10 -12.67 17.29
N CYS A 308 -6.73 -12.96 18.54
CA CYS A 308 -7.01 -14.24 19.18
C CYS A 308 -8.05 -14.01 20.27
N PRO A 309 -8.97 -14.95 20.54
CA PRO A 309 -9.96 -14.81 21.61
C PRO A 309 -9.34 -14.53 22.99
N GLU A 310 -8.10 -14.95 23.21
CA GLU A 310 -7.39 -14.85 24.50
C GLU A 310 -6.22 -13.84 24.52
N ILE A 311 -5.82 -13.27 23.38
CA ILE A 311 -4.68 -12.33 23.28
C ILE A 311 -4.99 -11.22 22.27
N LEU A 312 -5.04 -9.96 22.74
CA LEU A 312 -5.12 -8.77 21.89
C LEU A 312 -3.72 -8.46 21.30
N ALA A 313 -3.51 -8.86 20.05
CA ALA A 313 -2.41 -8.49 19.14
C ALA A 313 -1.02 -9.13 19.37
N VAL A 314 -0.57 -9.89 18.37
CA VAL A 314 0.83 -10.37 18.21
C VAL A 314 1.34 -9.99 16.82
N LEU A 315 2.43 -9.24 16.76
CA LEU A 315 3.16 -8.91 15.53
C LEU A 315 3.78 -10.19 14.94
N SER A 316 3.52 -10.44 13.65
CA SER A 316 4.18 -11.52 12.90
C SER A 316 4.77 -10.96 11.62
N PHE A 317 6.03 -11.30 11.36
CA PHE A 317 6.68 -11.09 10.07
C PHE A 317 6.38 -12.28 9.17
N CYS A 318 5.87 -12.02 7.97
CA CYS A 318 5.70 -13.03 6.95
C CYS A 318 6.48 -12.56 5.72
N GLY A 319 7.60 -13.24 5.42
CA GLY A 319 8.28 -13.07 4.14
C GLY A 319 7.47 -13.81 3.08
N VAL A 320 7.03 -13.12 2.04
CA VAL A 320 6.41 -13.77 0.88
C VAL A 320 7.48 -13.89 -0.20
N ALA A 321 7.75 -15.14 -0.60
CA ALA A 321 8.63 -15.47 -1.71
C ALA A 321 8.08 -14.91 -3.04
N SER A 322 9.02 -14.56 -3.91
CA SER A 322 8.87 -14.04 -5.28
C SER A 322 7.76 -14.70 -6.09
#